data_AF-F0F2C8-F1
#
_entry.id   AF-F0F2C8-F1
#
_cell.length_a   1.000
_cell.length_b   1.000
_cell.length_c   1.000
_cell.angle_alpha   90.00
_cell.angle_beta   90.00
_cell.angle_gamma   90.00
#
_symmetry.space_group_name_H-M   'P 1'
#
loop_
_entity.id
_entity.type
_entity.pdbx_description
1 polymer ?
#
loop_
_entity_poly.entity_id
_entity_poly.type
_entity_poly.pdbx_seq_one_letter_code
_entity_poly.pdbx_strand_id
1 'polypeptide(L)'
;MNMTPRAIAALLLACTTLAAHADNRAYRDTVLGHLEFTSPSKNIRCRGDEPTDPTADFKGFNGVTCSVYRDNATIPELPHPKGCPTDSLTVFTLHSTGKSAREAECSGDPYYTFHRPVKALPYGETLRGNGWQCSSSTNGIRCENKSGHGFELNQHRQRLF
;
A
#
# COMPACT_ATOMS: atom_id res chain seq x y z
N MET A 1 -46.54 37.57 -32.38
CA MET A 1 -46.34 36.72 -31.19
C MET A 1 -45.18 35.78 -31.48
N ASN A 2 -44.17 35.85 -30.63
CA ASN A 2 -42.84 35.25 -30.74
C ASN A 2 -42.84 33.76 -30.41
N MET A 3 -41.95 32.96 -31.03
CA MET A 3 -41.26 31.85 -30.35
C MET A 3 -39.90 31.58 -30.99
N THR A 4 -38.83 31.91 -30.27
CA THR A 4 -37.45 31.45 -30.53
C THR A 4 -37.19 30.17 -29.73
N PRO A 5 -36.48 29.18 -30.28
CA PRO A 5 -36.13 27.96 -29.55
C PRO A 5 -34.94 28.24 -28.63
N ARG A 6 -35.13 28.06 -27.32
CA ARG A 6 -34.05 28.09 -26.33
C ARG A 6 -33.23 26.81 -26.43
N ALA A 7 -31.99 26.93 -26.92
CA ALA A 7 -30.99 25.88 -26.80
C ALA A 7 -30.60 25.71 -25.32
N ILE A 8 -30.88 24.55 -24.74
CA ILE A 8 -30.44 24.17 -23.39
C ILE A 8 -29.04 23.59 -23.54
N ALA A 9 -28.01 24.38 -23.23
CA ALA A 9 -26.64 23.88 -23.12
C ALA A 9 -26.51 23.13 -21.77
N ALA A 10 -26.44 21.80 -21.83
CA ALA A 10 -26.13 20.98 -20.67
C ALA A 10 -24.63 21.11 -20.35
N LEU A 11 -24.29 21.82 -19.27
CA LEU A 11 -22.94 21.85 -18.72
C LEU A 11 -22.68 20.48 -18.05
N LEU A 12 -22.01 19.57 -18.76
CA LEU A 12 -21.44 18.37 -18.17
C LEU A 12 -20.26 18.81 -17.28
N LEU A 13 -20.50 19.00 -15.98
CA LEU A 13 -19.42 19.05 -15.01
C LEU A 13 -18.73 17.68 -14.99
N ALA A 14 -17.58 17.59 -15.64
CA ALA A 14 -16.66 16.48 -15.44
C ALA A 14 -16.18 16.55 -13.98
N CYS A 15 -16.83 15.81 -13.08
CA CYS A 15 -16.32 15.53 -11.74
C CYS A 15 -15.05 14.71 -11.90
N THR A 16 -13.91 15.36 -12.08
CA THR A 16 -12.62 14.74 -11.82
C THR A 16 -12.57 14.49 -10.31
N THR A 17 -12.80 13.25 -9.90
CA THR A 17 -12.57 12.83 -8.53
C THR A 17 -11.07 12.93 -8.28
N LEU A 18 -10.63 14.09 -7.79
CA LEU A 18 -9.30 14.25 -7.23
C LEU A 18 -9.22 13.28 -6.06
N ALA A 19 -8.41 12.23 -6.20
CA ALA A 19 -8.12 11.32 -5.11
C ALA A 19 -7.61 12.15 -3.93
N ALA A 20 -8.26 12.03 -2.77
CA ALA A 20 -7.81 12.70 -1.58
C ALA A 20 -6.39 12.22 -1.23
N HIS A 21 -5.53 13.15 -0.85
CA HIS A 21 -4.15 12.86 -0.48
C HIS A 21 -4.04 12.90 1.03
N ALA A 22 -3.68 11.75 1.58
CA ALA A 22 -3.42 11.59 2.99
C ALA A 22 -2.14 12.35 3.37
N ASP A 23 -2.16 13.07 4.50
CA ASP A 23 -0.94 13.67 5.05
C ASP A 23 0.00 12.57 5.56
N ASN A 24 1.14 12.40 4.90
CA ASN A 24 2.18 11.44 5.27
C ASN A 24 2.62 11.54 6.74
N ARG A 25 2.56 12.73 7.36
CA ARG A 25 2.93 12.89 8.78
C ARG A 25 2.05 12.05 9.68
N ALA A 26 0.78 11.86 9.33
CA ALA A 26 -0.18 11.08 10.10
C ALA A 26 0.04 9.57 10.00
N TYR A 27 0.90 9.11 9.08
CA TYR A 27 1.21 7.70 8.83
C TYR A 27 2.68 7.38 9.07
N ARG A 28 3.48 8.33 9.57
CA ARG A 28 4.88 8.07 9.91
C ARG A 28 4.97 7.45 11.29
N ASP A 29 5.61 6.28 11.39
CA ASP A 29 6.03 5.74 12.68
C ASP A 29 7.14 6.66 13.24
N THR A 30 6.89 7.27 14.40
CA THR A 30 7.80 8.25 14.99
C THR A 30 9.03 7.62 15.65
N VAL A 31 9.02 6.31 15.86
CA VAL A 31 10.12 5.54 16.45
C VAL A 31 11.00 4.98 15.34
N LEU A 32 10.39 4.33 14.34
CA LEU A 32 11.07 3.61 13.28
C LEU A 32 11.28 4.46 12.02
N GLY A 33 10.61 5.61 11.91
CA GLY A 33 10.82 6.58 10.85
C GLY A 33 10.20 6.22 9.50
N HIS A 34 9.67 5.02 9.31
CA HIS A 34 9.01 4.60 8.07
C HIS A 34 7.54 5.07 7.99
N LEU A 35 6.95 5.06 6.80
CA LEU A 35 5.50 5.20 6.62
C LEU A 35 4.81 3.87 6.85
N GLU A 36 3.68 3.88 7.56
CA GLU A 36 2.93 2.68 7.86
C GLU A 36 1.41 2.92 7.84
N PHE A 37 0.67 2.00 7.23
CA PHE A 37 -0.79 2.01 7.28
C PHE A 37 -1.39 0.61 7.18
N THR A 38 -2.67 0.50 7.54
CA THR A 38 -3.51 -0.66 7.24
C THR A 38 -4.63 -0.32 6.26
N SER A 39 -5.15 -1.32 5.55
CA SER A 39 -6.47 -1.20 4.91
C SER A 39 -7.56 -0.95 5.98
N PRO A 40 -8.68 -0.29 5.66
CA PRO A 40 -9.79 -0.10 6.61
C PRO A 40 -10.34 -1.40 7.21
N SER A 41 -10.36 -2.49 6.43
CA SER A 41 -10.74 -3.84 6.83
C SER A 41 -9.65 -4.60 7.61
N LYS A 42 -8.51 -3.94 7.89
CA LYS A 42 -7.37 -4.43 8.70
C LYS A 42 -6.75 -5.76 8.26
N ASN A 43 -7.01 -6.18 7.03
CA ASN A 43 -6.47 -7.41 6.46
C ASN A 43 -5.26 -7.16 5.53
N ILE A 44 -4.79 -5.92 5.43
CA ILE A 44 -3.58 -5.53 4.70
C ILE A 44 -2.81 -4.55 5.57
N ARG A 45 -1.50 -4.74 5.70
CA ARG A 45 -0.56 -3.77 6.29
C ARG A 45 0.51 -3.45 5.26
N CYS A 46 0.91 -2.19 5.21
CA CYS A 46 1.94 -1.71 4.31
C CYS A 46 2.93 -0.84 5.07
N ARG A 47 4.22 -1.09 4.86
CA ARG A 47 5.32 -0.23 5.32
C ARG A 47 6.04 0.34 4.10
N GLY A 48 6.44 1.59 4.15
CA GLY A 48 7.17 2.19 3.06
C GLY A 48 8.19 3.23 3.51
N ASP A 49 9.14 3.49 2.61
CA ASP A 49 10.30 4.34 2.84
C ASP A 49 11.03 3.96 4.16
N GLU A 50 11.39 2.68 4.28
CA GLU A 50 12.11 2.18 5.45
C GLU A 50 13.52 2.79 5.48
N PRO A 51 13.90 3.50 6.56
CA PRO A 51 15.21 4.13 6.63
C PRO A 51 16.31 3.08 6.77
N THR A 52 17.54 3.47 6.42
CA THR A 52 18.73 2.70 6.78
C THR A 52 18.81 2.56 8.30
N ASP A 53 19.06 1.34 8.77
CA ASP A 53 19.41 1.09 10.17
C ASP A 53 20.94 1.06 10.27
N PRO A 54 21.58 2.01 10.96
CA PRO A 54 23.04 2.03 11.10
C PRO A 54 23.57 0.91 12.02
N THR A 55 22.69 0.24 12.76
CA THR A 55 23.02 -0.85 13.69
C THR A 55 22.82 -2.23 13.09
N ALA A 56 22.21 -2.32 11.90
CA ALA A 56 21.99 -3.55 11.16
C ALA A 56 22.60 -3.47 9.75
N ASP A 57 22.79 -4.61 9.08
CA ASP A 57 23.24 -4.65 7.68
C ASP A 57 22.13 -4.24 6.67
N PHE A 58 21.05 -3.62 7.15
CA PHE A 58 19.92 -3.18 6.34
C PHE A 58 20.13 -1.76 5.79
N LYS A 59 20.22 -1.64 4.47
CA LYS A 59 20.48 -0.37 3.78
C LYS A 59 19.26 0.56 3.66
N GLY A 60 18.10 0.17 4.19
CA GLY A 60 16.85 0.88 3.95
C GLY A 60 16.21 0.49 2.63
N PHE A 61 14.95 0.85 2.47
CA PHE A 61 14.14 0.51 1.30
C PHE A 61 13.28 1.70 0.87
N ASN A 62 13.60 2.24 -0.30
CA ASN A 62 12.82 3.31 -0.95
C ASN A 62 11.72 2.69 -1.82
N GLY A 63 10.58 2.43 -1.20
CA GLY A 63 9.46 1.71 -1.79
C GLY A 63 8.36 1.43 -0.78
N VAL A 64 7.44 0.54 -1.13
CA VAL A 64 6.42 0.01 -0.22
C VAL A 64 6.41 -1.52 -0.23
N THR A 65 6.28 -2.10 0.95
CA THR A 65 6.14 -3.53 1.22
C THR A 65 4.80 -3.76 1.90
N CYS A 66 3.93 -4.55 1.29
CA CYS A 66 2.61 -4.89 1.83
C CYS A 66 2.47 -6.38 2.08
N SER A 67 1.68 -6.74 3.10
CA SER A 67 1.28 -8.12 3.36
C SER A 67 -0.24 -8.23 3.50
N VAL A 68 -0.80 -9.38 3.12
CA VAL A 68 -2.25 -9.65 3.12
C VAL A 68 -2.57 -10.79 4.08
N TYR A 69 -3.65 -10.62 4.84
CA TYR A 69 -4.09 -11.54 5.90
C TYR A 69 -5.47 -12.13 5.62
N ARG A 70 -5.64 -13.40 6.01
CA ARG A 70 -6.88 -14.16 6.02
C ARG A 70 -6.96 -15.00 7.29
N ASP A 71 -8.03 -14.84 8.05
CA ASP A 71 -8.32 -15.67 9.23
C ASP A 71 -7.13 -15.78 10.21
N ASN A 72 -6.43 -14.67 10.44
CA ASN A 72 -5.20 -14.56 11.25
C ASN A 72 -3.98 -15.30 10.70
N ALA A 73 -4.06 -15.85 9.49
CA ALA A 73 -2.94 -16.37 8.71
C ALA A 73 -2.63 -15.43 7.54
N THR A 74 -1.46 -15.62 6.94
CA THR A 74 -1.12 -14.96 5.69
C THR A 74 -1.69 -15.72 4.52
N ILE A 75 -1.75 -15.05 3.38
CA ILE A 75 -1.92 -15.74 2.09
C ILE A 75 -0.84 -16.84 1.95
N PRO A 76 -1.09 -17.90 1.14
CA PRO A 76 -0.20 -19.06 1.08
C PRO A 76 1.28 -18.68 1.02
N GLU A 77 2.06 -19.27 1.92
CA GLU A 77 3.48 -18.98 2.07
C GLU A 77 4.24 -19.37 0.80
N LEU A 78 5.12 -18.47 0.37
CA LEU A 78 6.15 -18.79 -0.59
C LEU A 78 7.20 -19.72 0.04
N PRO A 79 8.02 -20.42 -0.76
CA PRO A 79 9.10 -21.24 -0.23
C PRO A 79 9.95 -20.46 0.77
N HIS A 80 10.15 -21.06 1.93
CA HIS A 80 10.89 -20.45 3.03
C HIS A 80 12.29 -20.02 2.57
N PRO A 81 12.73 -18.76 2.82
CA PRO A 81 14.03 -18.28 2.36
C PRO A 81 15.18 -19.12 2.92
N LYS A 82 16.16 -19.44 2.08
CA LYS A 82 17.34 -20.19 2.51
C LYS A 82 18.11 -19.39 3.57
N GLY A 83 18.35 -20.02 4.73
CA GLY A 83 19.11 -19.40 5.81
C GLY A 83 18.30 -18.43 6.68
N CYS A 84 16.99 -18.36 6.51
CA CYS A 84 16.12 -17.67 7.46
C CYS A 84 15.97 -18.52 8.73
N PRO A 85 16.32 -17.99 9.92
CA PRO A 85 16.24 -18.73 11.18
C PRO A 85 14.85 -18.67 11.84
N THR A 86 13.92 -17.92 11.25
CA THR A 86 12.59 -17.62 11.80
C THR A 86 11.49 -18.02 10.82
N ASP A 87 10.23 -17.67 11.08
CA ASP A 87 9.16 -17.83 10.10
C ASP A 87 9.32 -16.89 8.90
N SER A 88 8.59 -17.17 7.82
CA SER A 88 8.58 -16.35 6.61
C SER A 88 7.19 -15.85 6.25
N LEU A 89 7.14 -14.63 5.74
CA LEU A 89 5.91 -13.97 5.31
C LEU A 89 5.92 -13.75 3.79
N THR A 90 4.79 -14.05 3.13
CA THR A 90 4.59 -13.59 1.75
C THR A 90 4.29 -12.10 1.71
N VAL A 91 5.22 -11.31 1.16
CA VAL A 91 5.09 -9.86 0.97
C VAL A 91 4.99 -9.48 -0.50
N PHE A 92 4.51 -8.26 -0.74
CA PHE A 92 4.48 -7.59 -2.03
C PHE A 92 5.32 -6.33 -1.95
N THR A 93 6.40 -6.28 -2.74
CA THR A 93 7.37 -5.20 -2.71
C THR A 93 7.26 -4.36 -3.98
N LEU A 94 7.45 -3.05 -3.82
CA LEU A 94 7.44 -2.09 -4.91
C LEU A 94 8.43 -0.97 -4.62
N HIS A 95 9.53 -0.94 -5.36
CA HIS A 95 10.47 0.18 -5.34
C HIS A 95 9.89 1.42 -6.02
N SER A 96 10.54 2.57 -5.82
CA SER A 96 10.21 3.84 -6.49
C SER A 96 10.18 3.79 -8.02
N THR A 97 10.85 2.80 -8.62
CA THR A 97 10.86 2.48 -10.05
C THR A 97 11.03 0.97 -10.24
N GLY A 98 10.78 0.45 -11.46
CA GLY A 98 10.93 -0.98 -11.76
C GLY A 98 9.72 -1.82 -11.38
N LYS A 99 9.82 -3.15 -11.55
CA LYS A 99 8.68 -4.07 -11.38
C LYS A 99 8.36 -4.30 -9.90
N SER A 100 7.10 -4.54 -9.60
CA SER A 100 6.68 -5.11 -8.32
C SER A 100 7.06 -6.60 -8.23
N ALA A 101 7.21 -7.10 -7.01
CA ALA A 101 7.49 -8.49 -6.75
C ALA A 101 6.60 -9.05 -5.64
N ARG A 102 6.48 -10.39 -5.63
CA ARG A 102 5.91 -11.16 -4.53
C ARG A 102 7.03 -12.04 -3.98
N GLU A 103 7.34 -11.88 -2.71
CA GLU A 103 8.58 -12.39 -2.11
C GLU A 103 8.30 -13.04 -0.75
N ALA A 104 9.19 -13.97 -0.35
CA ALA A 104 9.20 -14.50 1.00
C ALA A 104 10.17 -13.64 1.83
N GLU A 105 9.64 -12.90 2.80
CA GLU A 105 10.43 -12.12 3.74
C GLU A 105 10.72 -12.95 4.99
N CYS A 106 11.98 -12.99 5.41
CA CYS A 106 12.37 -13.59 6.68
C CYS A 106 11.99 -12.65 7.83
N SER A 107 11.01 -13.02 8.66
CA SER A 107 10.53 -12.17 9.74
C SER A 107 10.19 -13.01 10.97
N GLY A 108 10.93 -12.80 12.05
CA GLY A 108 10.72 -13.51 13.32
C GLY A 108 9.64 -12.93 14.21
N ASP A 109 9.29 -11.66 13.98
CA ASP A 109 8.15 -11.06 14.63
C ASP A 109 6.92 -11.24 13.73
N PRO A 110 5.78 -11.67 14.28
CA PRO A 110 4.53 -11.57 13.56
C PRO A 110 4.30 -10.10 13.21
N TYR A 111 4.47 -9.77 11.93
CA TYR A 111 4.00 -8.54 11.31
C TYR A 111 2.53 -8.21 11.65
N TYR A 112 1.81 -9.20 12.19
CA TYR A 112 0.39 -9.24 12.55
C TYR A 112 0.09 -8.85 14.00
N THR A 113 1.08 -8.86 14.90
CA THR A 113 0.82 -8.44 16.28
C THR A 113 0.90 -6.93 16.37
N PHE A 114 -0.27 -6.30 16.32
CA PHE A 114 -0.44 -4.86 16.49
C PHE A 114 -0.15 -4.44 17.94
N HIS A 115 1.10 -4.58 18.41
CA HIS A 115 1.52 -4.07 19.72
C HIS A 115 1.30 -2.55 19.81
N ARG A 116 1.29 -1.86 18.65
CA ARG A 116 0.84 -0.48 18.52
C ARG A 116 -0.28 -0.38 17.46
N PRO A 117 -1.31 0.46 17.68
CA PRO A 117 -2.34 0.68 16.68
C PRO A 117 -1.74 1.33 15.43
N VAL A 118 -1.82 0.63 14.31
CA VAL A 118 -1.45 1.18 12.99
C VAL A 118 -2.67 1.87 12.38
N LYS A 119 -2.51 3.11 11.93
CA LYS A 119 -3.60 3.89 11.36
C LYS A 119 -4.09 3.26 10.06
N ALA A 120 -5.42 3.16 9.90
CA ALA A 120 -6.01 2.75 8.64
C ALA A 120 -6.01 3.90 7.63
N LEU A 121 -5.68 3.61 6.37
CA LEU A 121 -5.84 4.54 5.25
C LEU A 121 -7.31 4.49 4.76
N PRO A 122 -8.12 5.54 4.98
CA PRO A 122 -9.55 5.52 4.65
C PRO A 122 -9.80 5.22 3.17
N TYR A 123 -10.98 4.68 2.85
CA TYR A 123 -11.36 4.51 1.45
C TYR A 123 -11.41 5.87 0.73
N GLY A 124 -10.91 5.91 -0.51
CA GLY A 124 -10.80 7.13 -1.32
C GLY A 124 -9.52 7.92 -1.09
N GLU A 125 -8.74 7.59 -0.06
CA GLU A 125 -7.47 8.25 0.24
C GLU A 125 -6.29 7.57 -0.46
N THR A 126 -5.27 8.37 -0.73
CA THR A 126 -3.99 7.94 -1.29
C THR A 126 -2.85 8.40 -0.40
N LEU A 127 -2.03 7.47 0.07
CA LEU A 127 -0.76 7.75 0.73
C LEU A 127 0.36 7.73 -0.32
N ARG A 128 1.31 8.68 -0.24
CA ARG A 128 2.41 8.81 -1.20
C ARG A 128 3.75 8.70 -0.47
N GLY A 129 4.67 7.88 -0.94
CA GLY A 129 6.05 7.87 -0.45
C GLY A 129 7.03 8.37 -1.49
N ASN A 130 8.30 8.00 -1.33
CA ASN A 130 9.39 8.40 -2.22
C ASN A 130 9.32 7.67 -3.58
N GLY A 131 8.40 8.11 -4.44
CA GLY A 131 8.24 7.58 -5.80
C GLY A 131 7.26 6.42 -5.94
N TRP A 132 6.47 6.17 -4.91
CA TRP A 132 5.33 5.25 -4.94
C TRP A 132 4.10 5.92 -4.33
N GLN A 133 2.93 5.38 -4.63
CA GLN A 133 1.67 5.76 -3.99
C GLN A 133 0.83 4.51 -3.77
N CYS A 134 0.02 4.52 -2.70
CA CYS A 134 -0.97 3.50 -2.44
C CYS A 134 -2.33 4.13 -2.22
N SER A 135 -3.34 3.69 -2.98
CA SER A 135 -4.73 4.13 -2.86
C SER A 135 -5.58 3.06 -2.20
N SER A 136 -6.45 3.49 -1.29
CA SER A 136 -7.38 2.61 -0.58
C SER A 136 -8.77 2.68 -1.20
N SER A 137 -9.35 1.52 -1.51
CA SER A 137 -10.70 1.39 -2.05
C SER A 137 -11.43 0.21 -1.43
N THR A 138 -12.74 0.14 -1.63
CA THR A 138 -13.54 -1.02 -1.22
C THR A 138 -13.11 -2.32 -1.91
N ASN A 139 -12.42 -2.22 -3.06
CA ASN A 139 -11.88 -3.37 -3.79
C ASN A 139 -10.48 -3.79 -3.32
N GLY A 140 -9.86 -3.06 -2.38
CA GLY A 140 -8.53 -3.33 -1.86
C GLY A 140 -7.57 -2.14 -1.92
N ILE A 141 -6.30 -2.44 -1.70
CA ILE A 141 -5.18 -1.51 -1.82
C ILE A 141 -4.55 -1.66 -3.20
N ARG A 142 -4.34 -0.53 -3.88
CA ARG A 142 -3.57 -0.46 -5.12
C ARG A 142 -2.33 0.38 -4.88
N CYS A 143 -1.15 -0.18 -5.06
CA CYS A 143 0.09 0.56 -5.01
C CYS A 143 0.72 0.62 -6.40
N GLU A 144 1.31 1.75 -6.75
CA GLU A 144 2.01 1.96 -8.02
C GLU A 144 3.20 2.90 -7.85
N ASN A 145 4.19 2.75 -8.73
CA ASN A 145 5.40 3.56 -8.73
C ASN A 145 5.50 4.46 -9.96
N LYS A 146 6.56 5.28 -10.02
CA LYS A 146 6.79 6.23 -11.12
C LYS A 146 6.94 5.57 -12.49
N SER A 147 7.25 4.27 -12.55
CA SER A 147 7.35 3.50 -13.78
C SER A 147 6.02 2.91 -14.25
N GLY A 148 4.93 3.09 -13.49
CA GLY A 148 3.62 2.52 -13.81
C GLY A 148 3.45 1.05 -13.40
N HIS A 149 4.44 0.49 -12.69
CA HIS A 149 4.35 -0.85 -12.12
C HIS A 149 3.78 -0.80 -10.71
N GLY A 150 3.28 -1.92 -10.23
CA GLY A 150 2.64 -1.97 -8.92
C GLY A 150 1.90 -3.26 -8.64
N PHE A 151 1.01 -3.19 -7.67
CA PHE A 151 0.17 -4.31 -7.29
C PHE A 151 -1.20 -3.87 -6.79
N GLU A 152 -2.18 -4.77 -6.93
CA GLU A 152 -3.51 -4.67 -6.34
C GLU A 152 -3.73 -5.84 -5.40
N LEU A 153 -4.11 -5.52 -4.17
CA LEU A 153 -4.26 -6.47 -3.08
C LEU A 153 -5.63 -6.33 -2.43
N ASN A 154 -6.35 -7.44 -2.37
CA ASN A 154 -7.40 -7.69 -1.39
C ASN A 154 -7.26 -9.13 -0.90
N GLN A 155 -8.12 -9.57 0.01
CA GLN A 155 -8.01 -10.94 0.54
C GLN A 155 -8.04 -11.98 -0.60
N HIS A 156 -8.88 -11.79 -1.62
CA HIS A 156 -9.15 -12.73 -2.72
C HIS A 156 -8.32 -12.57 -3.98
N ARG A 157 -7.71 -11.40 -4.19
CA ARG A 157 -7.00 -11.09 -5.41
C ARG A 157 -5.71 -10.37 -5.08
N GLN A 158 -4.62 -10.92 -5.58
CA GLN A 158 -3.29 -10.34 -5.54
C GLN A 158 -2.78 -10.31 -6.97
N ARG A 159 -2.54 -9.12 -7.50
CA ARG A 159 -2.18 -8.93 -8.90
C ARG A 159 -1.02 -7.96 -9.01
N LEU A 160 0.06 -8.39 -9.65
CA LEU A 160 1.18 -7.53 -10.04
C LEU A 160 0.89 -6.91 -11.41
N PHE A 161 1.46 -5.73 -11.70
CA PHE A 161 1.46 -5.08 -13.00
C PHE A 161 2.72 -4.23 -13.20
#